data_AF-A0A7S0EPR4-F1
#
_entry.id   AF-A0A7S0EPR4-F1
#
_cell.length_a   1.000
_cell.length_b   1.000
_cell.length_c   1.000
_cell.angle_alpha   90.00
_cell.angle_beta   90.00
_cell.angle_gamma   90.00
#
_symmetry.space_group_name_H-M   'P 1'
#
loop_
_entity.id
_entity.type
_entity.pdbx_description
1 polymer ?
#
loop_
_entity_poly.entity_id
_entity_poly.type
_entity_poly.pdbx_seq_one_letter_code
_entity_poly.pdbx_strand_id
1 'polypeptide(L)'
;SDVIGFLRSEMKIKPEDIGKIVLAYPSILSCCVATQMRPVFQWLSKIGIPTEKMSRILKLHPKIMGYSLESNLKPTVQYLWEEVGINREQIGRVICSYPHLLGLSVDLNLRPMMQYLLLEA
;
A
#
# COMPACT_ATOMS: atom_id res chain seq x y z
N SER A 1 -14.74 14.75 5.15
CA SER A 1 -14.66 13.67 6.16
C SER A 1 -13.32 13.77 6.85
N ASP A 2 -13.28 13.60 8.17
CA ASP A 2 -12.04 13.36 8.89
C ASP A 2 -11.45 11.97 8.55
N VAL A 3 -10.23 11.71 9.02
CA VAL A 3 -9.51 10.45 8.75
C VAL A 3 -10.26 9.25 9.31
N ILE A 4 -10.74 9.33 10.55
CA ILE A 4 -11.46 8.21 11.20
C ILE A 4 -12.76 7.88 10.47
N GLY A 5 -13.54 8.88 10.10
CA GLY A 5 -14.76 8.72 9.32
C GLY A 5 -14.49 8.11 7.94
N PHE A 6 -13.38 8.49 7.29
CA PHE A 6 -12.96 7.89 6.03
C PHE A 6 -12.62 6.41 6.17
N LEU A 7 -11.77 6.05 7.16
CA LEU A 7 -11.39 4.67 7.44
C LEU A 7 -12.62 3.78 7.74
N ARG A 8 -13.58 4.31 8.50
CA ARG A 8 -14.79 3.58 8.88
C ARG A 8 -15.79 3.45 7.72
N SER A 9 -16.13 4.56 7.09
CA SER A 9 -17.26 4.63 6.16
C SER A 9 -16.91 4.17 4.76
N GLU A 10 -15.74 4.54 4.26
CA GLU A 10 -15.34 4.27 2.87
C GLU A 10 -14.49 3.02 2.78
N MET A 11 -13.48 2.89 3.65
CA MET A 11 -12.62 1.71 3.67
C MET A 11 -13.22 0.53 4.44
N LYS A 12 -14.40 0.70 5.05
CA LYS A 12 -15.13 -0.33 5.80
C LYS A 12 -14.31 -0.99 6.91
N ILE A 13 -13.39 -0.24 7.54
CA ILE A 13 -12.55 -0.75 8.61
C ILE A 13 -13.32 -0.69 9.93
N LYS A 14 -13.30 -1.81 10.67
CA LYS A 14 -13.95 -1.91 11.97
C LYS A 14 -13.27 -0.99 13.00
N PRO A 15 -14.01 -0.39 13.94
CA PRO A 15 -13.44 0.48 14.98
C PRO A 15 -12.28 -0.13 15.77
N GLU A 16 -12.36 -1.44 16.07
CA GLU A 16 -11.29 -2.19 16.76
C GLU A 16 -9.96 -2.20 15.99
N ASP A 17 -10.02 -2.24 14.66
CA ASP A 17 -8.85 -2.23 13.80
C ASP A 17 -8.35 -0.79 13.58
N ILE A 18 -9.25 0.19 13.51
CA ILE A 18 -8.88 1.61 13.44
C ILE A 18 -8.03 2.01 14.65
N GLY A 19 -8.42 1.59 15.86
CA GLY A 19 -7.64 1.86 17.08
C GLY A 19 -6.22 1.30 16.97
N LYS A 20 -6.07 0.05 16.50
CA LYS A 20 -4.75 -0.58 16.29
C LYS A 20 -3.91 0.14 15.25
N ILE A 21 -4.52 0.58 14.14
CA ILE A 21 -3.85 1.32 13.06
C ILE A 21 -3.33 2.67 13.58
N VAL A 22 -4.16 3.41 14.30
CA VAL A 22 -3.78 4.71 14.87
C VAL A 22 -2.69 4.56 15.93
N LEU A 23 -2.77 3.53 16.78
CA LEU A 23 -1.72 3.26 17.76
C LEU A 23 -0.38 2.89 17.11
N ALA A 24 -0.41 2.12 16.02
CA ALA A 24 0.80 1.74 15.28
C ALA A 24 1.40 2.91 14.49
N TYR A 25 0.58 3.87 14.03
CA TYR A 25 1.03 5.02 13.27
C TYR A 25 0.12 6.24 13.50
N PRO A 26 0.33 7.00 14.59
CA PRO A 26 -0.52 8.14 14.94
C PRO A 26 -0.58 9.22 13.86
N SER A 27 0.51 9.38 13.11
CA SER A 27 0.61 10.35 12.01
C SER A 27 -0.38 10.11 10.87
N ILE A 28 -1.05 8.95 10.81
CA ILE A 28 -2.15 8.73 9.85
C ILE A 28 -3.27 9.77 10.00
N LEU A 29 -3.48 10.29 11.22
CA LEU A 29 -4.51 11.29 11.51
C LEU A 29 -4.19 12.67 10.89
N SER A 30 -2.92 12.90 10.54
CA SER A 30 -2.47 14.12 9.88
C SER A 30 -2.55 14.03 8.34
N CYS A 31 -2.86 12.86 7.78
CA CYS A 31 -3.00 12.70 6.33
C CYS A 31 -4.24 13.42 5.81
N CYS A 32 -4.12 14.03 4.62
CA CYS A 32 -5.27 14.65 3.98
C CYS A 32 -6.14 13.57 3.30
N VAL A 33 -7.40 13.45 3.73
CA VAL A 33 -8.34 12.49 3.14
C VAL A 33 -8.56 12.76 1.65
N ALA A 34 -8.74 14.02 1.27
CA ALA A 34 -9.12 14.39 -0.11
C ALA A 34 -7.96 14.24 -1.10
N THR A 35 -6.77 14.71 -0.73
CA THR A 35 -5.63 14.80 -1.67
C THR A 35 -4.63 13.66 -1.54
N GLN A 36 -4.72 12.84 -0.48
CA GLN A 36 -3.74 11.78 -0.22
C GLN A 36 -4.42 10.42 -0.03
N MET A 37 -5.23 10.24 1.01
CA MET A 37 -5.75 8.90 1.36
C MET A 37 -6.74 8.36 0.33
N ARG A 38 -7.67 9.18 -0.15
CA ARG A 38 -8.69 8.76 -1.12
C ARG A 38 -8.07 8.38 -2.47
N PRO A 39 -7.15 9.18 -3.07
CA PRO A 39 -6.42 8.75 -4.25
C PRO A 39 -5.68 7.42 -4.06
N VAL A 40 -4.98 7.24 -2.94
CA VAL A 40 -4.28 5.98 -2.63
C VAL A 40 -5.26 4.82 -2.54
N PHE A 41 -6.36 4.96 -1.80
CA PHE A 41 -7.38 3.93 -1.67
C PHE A 41 -8.02 3.53 -3.01
N GLN A 42 -8.37 4.52 -3.84
CA GLN A 42 -8.92 4.27 -5.19
C GLN A 42 -7.92 3.56 -6.08
N TRP A 43 -6.64 3.95 -6.02
CA TRP A 43 -5.60 3.32 -6.80
C TRP A 43 -5.32 1.88 -6.36
N LEU A 44 -5.26 1.62 -5.04
CA LEU A 44 -5.13 0.27 -4.50
C LEU A 44 -6.29 -0.63 -4.98
N SER A 45 -7.51 -0.09 -4.98
CA SER A 45 -8.68 -0.80 -5.52
C SER A 45 -8.53 -1.09 -7.02
N LYS A 46 -8.00 -0.14 -7.80
CA LYS A 46 -7.77 -0.29 -9.24
C LYS A 46 -6.73 -1.37 -9.59
N ILE A 47 -5.73 -1.59 -8.75
CA ILE A 47 -4.73 -2.67 -8.94
C ILE A 47 -5.21 -4.03 -8.40
N GLY A 48 -6.51 -4.16 -8.13
CA GLY A 48 -7.14 -5.43 -7.76
C GLY A 48 -7.07 -5.78 -6.28
N ILE A 49 -6.87 -4.80 -5.39
CA ILE A 49 -6.96 -5.02 -3.94
C ILE A 49 -8.41 -4.83 -3.49
N PRO A 50 -9.06 -5.88 -2.96
CA PRO A 50 -10.42 -5.77 -2.47
C PRO A 50 -10.53 -4.89 -1.21
N THR A 51 -11.67 -4.21 -1.04
CA THR A 51 -11.87 -3.31 0.12
C THR A 51 -11.74 -4.04 1.45
N GLU A 52 -12.20 -5.30 1.52
CA GLU A 52 -12.10 -6.15 2.71
C GLU A 52 -10.66 -6.49 3.11
N LYS A 53 -9.69 -6.38 2.19
CA LYS A 53 -8.26 -6.59 2.49
C LYS A 53 -7.57 -5.31 2.99
N MET A 54 -8.19 -4.15 2.86
CA MET A 54 -7.58 -2.87 3.22
C MET A 54 -7.27 -2.76 4.73
N SER A 55 -8.15 -3.28 5.59
CA SER A 55 -7.88 -3.32 7.04
C SER A 55 -6.59 -4.08 7.36
N ARG A 56 -6.38 -5.24 6.72
CA ARG A 56 -5.15 -6.03 6.90
C ARG A 56 -3.92 -5.24 6.43
N ILE A 57 -4.00 -4.62 5.25
CA ILE A 57 -2.90 -3.83 4.69
C ILE A 57 -2.52 -2.69 5.64
N LEU A 58 -3.50 -1.92 6.13
CA LEU A 58 -3.22 -0.80 7.04
C LEU A 58 -2.74 -1.23 8.42
N LYS A 59 -3.17 -2.40 8.91
CA LYS A 59 -2.59 -2.94 10.16
C LYS A 59 -1.13 -3.34 10.02
N LEU A 60 -0.73 -3.83 8.84
CA LEU A 60 0.64 -4.24 8.57
C LEU A 60 1.53 -3.05 8.19
N HIS A 61 1.00 -2.11 7.43
CA HIS A 61 1.77 -1.00 6.88
C HIS A 61 0.91 0.28 6.72
N PRO A 62 0.54 0.94 7.83
CA PRO A 62 -0.33 2.11 7.81
C PRO A 62 0.27 3.32 7.06
N LYS A 63 1.61 3.39 6.99
CA LYS A 63 2.35 4.43 6.28
C LYS A 63 2.05 4.48 4.78
N ILE A 64 1.49 3.42 4.19
CA ILE A 64 1.07 3.39 2.79
C ILE A 64 0.16 4.55 2.39
N MET A 65 -0.70 5.02 3.31
CA MET A 65 -1.59 6.16 3.08
C MET A 65 -0.87 7.51 3.04
N GLY A 66 0.39 7.53 3.48
CA GLY A 66 1.27 8.67 3.45
C GLY A 66 2.09 8.79 2.15
N TYR A 67 2.15 7.75 1.33
CA TYR A 67 3.03 7.73 0.16
C TYR A 67 2.43 8.46 -1.04
N SER A 68 3.34 9.00 -1.86
CA SER A 68 2.98 9.59 -3.14
C SER A 68 2.69 8.50 -4.16
N LEU A 69 1.58 8.65 -4.89
CA LEU A 69 1.21 7.73 -5.95
C LEU A 69 2.24 7.71 -7.07
N GLU A 70 2.71 8.87 -7.50
CA GLU A 70 3.56 9.00 -8.68
C GLU A 70 5.03 8.69 -8.38
N SER A 71 5.53 9.03 -7.19
CA SER A 71 6.95 8.84 -6.85
C SER A 71 7.26 7.57 -6.06
N ASN A 72 6.25 6.88 -5.51
CA ASN A 72 6.47 5.67 -4.70
C ASN A 72 5.62 4.49 -5.19
N LEU A 73 4.29 4.62 -5.13
CA LEU A 73 3.40 3.47 -5.27
C LEU A 73 3.35 2.92 -6.70
N LYS A 74 3.13 3.79 -7.70
CA LYS A 74 3.07 3.39 -9.11
C LYS A 74 4.41 2.87 -9.64
N PRO A 75 5.57 3.54 -9.40
CA PRO A 75 6.86 3.02 -9.83
C PRO A 75 7.13 1.61 -9.29
N THR A 76 6.79 1.36 -8.03
CA THR A 76 6.96 0.03 -7.43
C THR A 76 6.10 -1.02 -8.13
N VAL A 77 4.82 -0.75 -8.38
CA VAL A 77 3.95 -1.70 -9.09
C VAL A 77 4.39 -1.89 -10.54
N GLN A 78 4.83 -0.83 -11.20
CA GLN A 78 5.36 -0.90 -12.56
C GLN A 78 6.61 -1.81 -12.61
N TYR A 79 7.55 -1.62 -11.69
CA TYR A 79 8.74 -2.48 -11.55
C TYR A 79 8.35 -3.95 -11.35
N LEU A 80 7.42 -4.25 -10.44
CA LEU A 80 6.97 -5.61 -10.17
C LEU A 80 6.34 -6.27 -11.41
N TRP A 81 5.65 -5.50 -12.24
CA TRP A 81 5.01 -6.04 -13.45
C TRP A 81 5.97 -6.13 -14.64
N GLU A 82 6.70 -5.06 -14.94
CA GLU A 82 7.49 -4.93 -16.16
C GLU A 82 8.89 -5.55 -16.04
N GLU A 83 9.53 -5.46 -14.87
CA GLU A 83 10.90 -5.96 -14.67
C GLU A 83 10.92 -7.32 -13.95
N VAL A 84 10.09 -7.51 -12.92
CA VAL A 84 10.03 -8.79 -12.18
C VAL A 84 9.14 -9.81 -12.90
N GLY A 85 8.23 -9.35 -13.76
CA GLY A 85 7.35 -10.22 -14.56
C GLY A 85 6.12 -10.76 -13.82
N ILE A 86 5.68 -10.08 -12.74
CA ILE A 86 4.46 -10.48 -12.02
C ILE A 86 3.23 -10.07 -12.83
N ASN A 87 2.34 -11.02 -13.13
CA ASN A 87 1.12 -10.74 -13.87
C ASN A 87 0.24 -9.70 -13.16
N ARG A 88 -0.44 -8.84 -13.93
CA ARG A 88 -1.29 -7.76 -13.39
C ARG A 88 -2.38 -8.28 -12.45
N GLU A 89 -2.93 -9.46 -12.73
CA GLU A 89 -3.96 -10.13 -11.93
C GLU A 89 -3.40 -10.69 -10.60
N GLN A 90 -2.08 -10.81 -10.50
CA GLN A 90 -1.37 -11.26 -9.29
C GLN A 90 -0.88 -10.09 -8.43
N ILE A 91 -0.66 -8.90 -9.01
CA ILE A 91 -0.14 -7.72 -8.28
C ILE A 91 -0.95 -7.43 -7.01
N GLY A 92 -2.28 -7.36 -7.10
CA GLY A 92 -3.12 -7.12 -5.93
C GLY A 92 -2.90 -8.14 -4.80
N ARG A 93 -2.71 -9.41 -5.15
CA ARG A 93 -2.43 -10.49 -4.18
C ARG A 93 -1.05 -10.37 -3.56
N VAL A 94 -0.05 -10.01 -4.35
CA VAL A 94 1.33 -9.76 -3.88
C VAL A 94 1.34 -8.62 -2.88
N ILE A 95 0.73 -7.48 -3.22
CA ILE A 95 0.65 -6.31 -2.33
C ILE A 95 -0.16 -6.61 -1.06
N CYS A 96 -1.25 -7.37 -1.15
CA CYS A 96 -1.99 -7.80 0.05
C CYS A 96 -1.14 -8.63 1.02
N SER A 97 -0.20 -9.41 0.49
CA SER A 97 0.69 -10.28 1.26
C SER A 97 1.89 -9.49 1.80
N TYR A 98 2.44 -8.58 1.01
CA TYR A 98 3.65 -7.83 1.27
C TYR A 98 3.47 -6.32 1.01
N PRO A 99 2.63 -5.63 1.81
CA PRO A 99 2.31 -4.21 1.56
C PRO A 99 3.51 -3.27 1.74
N HIS A 100 4.54 -3.71 2.47
CA HIS A 100 5.78 -2.97 2.67
C HIS A 100 6.58 -2.76 1.37
N LEU A 101 6.38 -3.61 0.35
CA LEU A 101 7.05 -3.45 -0.95
C LEU A 101 6.82 -2.05 -1.52
N LEU A 102 5.61 -1.52 -1.38
CA LEU A 102 5.23 -0.18 -1.86
C LEU A 102 5.92 0.97 -1.14
N GLY A 103 6.56 0.72 0.00
CA GLY A 103 7.37 1.69 0.73
C GLY A 103 8.85 1.65 0.36
N LEU A 104 9.28 0.70 -0.45
CA LEU A 104 10.68 0.54 -0.87
C LEU A 104 10.97 1.37 -2.13
N SER A 105 12.21 1.85 -2.24
CA SER A 105 12.68 2.45 -3.49
C SER A 105 12.99 1.35 -4.50
N VAL A 106 12.53 1.52 -5.74
CA VAL A 106 12.84 0.59 -6.83
C VAL A 106 14.36 0.50 -7.02
N ASP A 107 15.03 1.63 -7.19
CA ASP A 107 16.45 1.66 -7.51
C ASP A 107 17.36 1.36 -6.32
N LEU A 108 16.99 1.82 -5.11
CA LEU A 108 17.86 1.66 -3.93
C LEU A 108 17.63 0.35 -3.18
N ASN A 109 16.46 -0.29 -3.35
CA ASN A 109 16.11 -1.48 -2.57
C ASN A 109 15.71 -2.67 -3.45
N LEU A 110 14.67 -2.51 -4.28
CA LEU A 110 14.06 -3.66 -4.96
C LEU A 110 14.98 -4.24 -6.05
N ARG A 111 15.56 -3.40 -6.90
CA ARG A 111 16.43 -3.86 -7.99
C ARG A 111 17.71 -4.51 -7.47
N PRO A 112 18.46 -3.94 -6.50
CA PRO A 112 19.60 -4.62 -5.90
C PRO A 112 19.23 -5.95 -5.24
N MET A 113 18.10 -6.00 -4.53
CA MET A 113 17.61 -7.24 -3.90
C MET A 113 17.31 -8.32 -4.93
N MET A 114 16.61 -7.97 -6.02
CA MET A 114 16.30 -8.94 -7.08
C MET A 114 17.54 -9.40 -7.83
N GLN A 115 18.51 -8.52 -8.09
CA GLN A 115 19.78 -8.90 -8.70
C GLN A 115 20.52 -9.92 -7.85
N TYR A 116 20.61 -9.70 -6.54
CA TYR A 116 21.23 -10.64 -5.61
C TYR A 116 20.51 -12.01 -5.64
N LEU A 117 19.18 -12.01 -5.54
CA LEU A 117 18.39 -13.25 -5.55
C LEU A 117 18.50 -14.03 -6.87
N LEU A 118 18.68 -13.35 -8.01
CA LEU A 118 18.84 -14.00 -9.32
C LEU A 118 20.28 -14.45 -9.61
N LEU A 119 21.28 -13.85 -8.96
CA LEU A 119 22.68 -14.24 -9.07
C LEU A 119 23.02 -15.44 -8.18
N GLU A 120 22.29 -15.64 -7.09
CA GLU A 120 22.50 -16.74 -6.14
C GLU A 120 21.48 -17.89 -6.24
N ALA A 121 20.59 -17.87 -7.24
CA ALA A 121 19.62 -18.93 -7.54
C ALA A 121 20.07 -19.81 -8.71
#